data_AF-A0A0F5FIG1-F1
#
_entry.id   AF-A0A0F5FIG1-F1
#
_cell.length_a   1.000
_cell.length_b   1.000
_cell.length_c   1.000
_cell.angle_alpha   90.00
_cell.angle_beta   90.00
_cell.angle_gamma   90.00
#
_symmetry.space_group_name_H-M   'P 1'
#
loop_
_entity.id
_entity.type
_entity.pdbx_description
1 polymer ?
#
loop_
_entity_poly.entity_id
_entity_poly.type
_entity_poly.pdbx_seq_one_letter_code
_entity_poly.pdbx_strand_id
1 'polypeptide(L)'
;MPAWAQATASHADAPLQDAAPVTIGAIEISGAFTRATLPNAPVAGGFMTITNTGTEDDRLVGVETGIAKEGQIHEMAMEGDVMKMRQLTDGLLIPAGESVSLAPGGYHLMFMGLNAAIAEGDAVPVTLIFEKAGTITLDLMAGGTAASQAMGH
;
A
#
# COMPACT_ATOMS: atom_id res chain seq x y z
N MET A 1 -21.48 44.20 23.92
CA MET A 1 -20.90 43.04 24.62
C MET A 1 -22.02 42.05 24.93
N PRO A 2 -21.89 40.71 24.83
CA PRO A 2 -21.00 39.82 24.04
C PRO A 2 -21.78 39.19 22.83
N ALA A 3 -21.24 38.75 21.70
CA ALA A 3 -20.13 37.83 21.37
C ALA A 3 -20.40 36.35 21.74
N TRP A 4 -21.10 35.60 20.87
CA TRP A 4 -21.01 34.13 20.82
C TRP A 4 -20.84 33.71 19.36
N ALA A 5 -19.62 33.32 19.03
CA ALA A 5 -19.28 32.58 17.83
C ALA A 5 -19.91 31.19 17.88
N GLN A 6 -20.38 30.69 16.74
CA GLN A 6 -20.59 29.27 16.52
C GLN A 6 -19.89 28.94 15.19
N ALA A 7 -18.69 28.41 15.31
CA ALA A 7 -17.98 27.77 14.22
C ALA A 7 -18.72 26.47 13.88
N THR A 8 -19.32 26.38 12.70
CA THR A 8 -19.68 25.08 12.13
C THR A 8 -18.49 24.62 11.31
N ALA A 9 -17.76 23.67 11.88
CA ALA A 9 -16.63 23.00 11.28
C ALA A 9 -16.91 22.63 9.82
N SER A 10 -16.06 23.11 8.92
CA SER A 10 -15.82 22.42 7.65
C SER A 10 -15.52 20.96 7.98
N HIS A 11 -16.20 20.03 7.32
CA HIS A 11 -15.68 18.67 7.19
C HIS A 11 -14.33 18.81 6.51
N ALA A 12 -13.26 18.77 7.30
CA ALA A 12 -11.93 18.56 6.79
C ALA A 12 -11.93 17.14 6.24
N ASP A 13 -12.11 17.03 4.92
CA ASP A 13 -11.42 16.02 4.12
C ASP A 13 -9.95 16.15 4.52
N ALA A 14 -9.51 15.33 5.49
CA ALA A 14 -8.13 15.29 5.87
C ALA A 14 -7.39 14.80 4.62
N PRO A 15 -6.48 15.59 4.02
CA PRO A 15 -5.65 15.06 2.96
C PRO A 15 -4.98 13.82 3.56
N LEU A 16 -5.19 12.66 2.93
CA LEU A 16 -4.32 11.51 3.15
C LEU A 16 -2.91 12.09 3.02
N GLN A 17 -2.19 12.18 4.14
CA GLN A 17 -0.84 12.67 4.11
C GLN A 17 -0.11 11.69 3.20
N ASP A 18 0.19 12.10 1.97
CA ASP A 18 1.01 11.33 1.05
C ASP A 18 2.21 10.86 1.87
N ALA A 19 2.29 9.55 2.10
CA ALA A 19 3.43 8.97 2.76
C ALA A 19 4.62 9.43 1.94
N ALA A 20 5.48 10.25 2.55
CA ALA A 20 6.61 10.84 1.86
C ALA A 20 7.40 9.72 1.18
N PRO A 21 7.87 9.92 -0.06
CA PRO A 21 8.54 8.86 -0.80
C PRO A 21 9.70 8.32 0.06
N VAL A 22 9.68 7.03 0.33
CA VAL A 22 10.67 6.37 1.17
C VAL A 22 11.66 5.67 0.24
N THR A 23 12.94 6.00 0.38
CA THR A 23 14.00 5.45 -0.47
C THR A 23 14.90 4.53 0.33
N ILE A 24 15.18 3.34 -0.20
CA ILE A 24 16.18 2.40 0.30
C ILE A 24 17.17 2.06 -0.80
N GLY A 25 18.41 2.56 -0.65
CA GLY A 25 19.41 2.43 -1.71
C GLY A 25 18.94 3.09 -3.01
N ALA A 26 18.65 2.28 -4.03
CA ALA A 26 18.16 2.73 -5.32
C ALA A 26 16.65 2.50 -5.54
N ILE A 27 15.95 1.95 -4.55
CA ILE A 27 14.51 1.72 -4.60
C ILE A 27 13.79 2.88 -3.94
N GLU A 28 12.87 3.52 -4.66
CA GLU A 28 11.97 4.55 -4.18
C GLU A 28 10.55 4.00 -4.10
N ILE A 29 9.88 4.21 -2.97
CA ILE A 29 8.50 3.78 -2.75
C ILE A 29 7.65 5.02 -2.51
N SER A 30 6.58 5.19 -3.27
CA SER A 30 5.71 6.36 -3.21
C SER A 30 4.24 6.00 -3.31
N GLY A 31 3.37 6.91 -2.83
CA GLY A 31 1.92 6.74 -2.91
C GLY A 31 1.44 5.46 -2.23
N ALA A 32 2.02 5.14 -1.07
CA ALA A 32 1.74 3.91 -0.35
C ALA A 32 0.47 4.07 0.51
N PHE A 33 -0.55 3.29 0.21
CA PHE A 33 -1.85 3.34 0.88
C PHE A 33 -2.44 1.94 1.02
N THR A 34 -3.37 1.81 1.96
CA THR A 34 -4.17 0.59 2.14
C THR A 34 -5.64 0.95 2.11
N ARG A 35 -6.51 -0.02 1.87
CA ARG A 35 -7.96 0.19 1.97
C ARG A 35 -8.43 -0.05 3.39
N ALA A 36 -9.24 0.86 3.91
CA ALA A 36 -10.03 0.63 5.11
C ALA A 36 -10.86 -0.65 4.95
N THR A 37 -10.96 -1.40 6.02
CA THR A 37 -11.63 -2.69 6.05
C THR A 37 -12.87 -2.64 6.92
N LEU A 38 -13.87 -3.45 6.56
CA LEU A 38 -15.05 -3.61 7.42
C LEU A 38 -14.68 -4.27 8.75
N PRO A 39 -15.44 -4.02 9.82
CA PRO A 39 -15.27 -4.75 11.08
C PRO A 39 -15.42 -6.26 10.82
N ASN A 40 -14.41 -7.04 11.21
CA ASN A 40 -14.24 -8.48 10.95
C ASN A 40 -13.81 -8.89 9.54
N ALA A 41 -13.28 -7.98 8.73
CA ALA A 41 -12.65 -8.36 7.47
C ALA A 41 -11.46 -9.31 7.72
N PRO A 42 -11.40 -10.46 7.03
CA PRO A 42 -10.29 -11.40 7.22
C PRO A 42 -9.01 -10.95 6.51
N VAL A 43 -9.11 -10.02 5.54
CA VAL A 43 -8.00 -9.59 4.68
C VAL A 43 -8.04 -8.09 4.38
N ALA A 44 -6.88 -7.49 4.11
CA ALA A 44 -6.75 -6.12 3.59
C ALA A 44 -5.86 -6.08 2.33
N GLY A 45 -6.09 -5.07 1.48
CA GLY A 45 -5.28 -4.81 0.29
C GLY A 45 -4.40 -3.57 0.46
N GLY A 46 -3.10 -3.73 0.22
CA GLY A 46 -2.11 -2.65 0.19
C GLY A 46 -1.63 -2.34 -1.23
N PHE A 47 -1.43 -1.06 -1.50
CA PHE A 47 -1.11 -0.52 -2.82
C PHE A 47 -0.03 0.55 -2.68
N MET A 48 0.89 0.62 -3.65
CA MET A 48 2.02 1.55 -3.65
C MET A 48 2.69 1.53 -5.01
N THR A 49 3.52 2.52 -5.31
CA THR A 49 4.40 2.49 -6.47
C THR A 49 5.83 2.26 -6.01
N ILE A 50 6.51 1.29 -6.61
CA ILE A 50 7.91 0.99 -6.35
C ILE A 50 8.72 1.30 -7.60
N THR A 51 9.65 2.22 -7.51
CA THR A 51 10.51 2.67 -8.59
C THR A 51 11.95 2.26 -8.31
N ASN A 52 12.53 1.45 -9.18
CA ASN A 52 13.94 1.11 -9.12
C ASN A 52 14.74 2.10 -9.97
N THR A 53 15.42 3.04 -9.31
CA THR A 53 16.31 4.02 -9.95
C THR A 53 17.74 3.50 -10.13
N GLY A 54 17.99 2.24 -9.75
CA GLY A 54 19.29 1.59 -9.80
C GLY A 54 19.63 1.00 -11.17
N THR A 55 20.81 0.40 -11.24
CA THR A 55 21.31 -0.30 -12.44
C THR A 55 21.19 -1.82 -12.34
N GLU A 56 20.64 -2.33 -11.24
CA GLU A 56 20.46 -3.76 -11.00
C GLU A 56 19.00 -4.05 -10.71
N ASP A 57 18.51 -5.19 -11.20
CA ASP A 57 17.18 -5.67 -10.87
C ASP A 57 17.09 -5.99 -9.38
N ASP A 58 15.98 -5.60 -8.75
CA ASP A 58 15.64 -5.94 -7.37
C ASP A 58 14.32 -6.71 -7.34
N ARG A 59 14.05 -7.34 -6.21
CA ARG A 59 12.88 -8.20 -6.04
C ARG A 59 12.30 -7.99 -4.66
N LEU A 60 11.03 -7.60 -4.60
CA LEU A 60 10.28 -7.60 -3.35
C LEU A 60 9.90 -9.04 -3.03
N VAL A 61 10.62 -9.67 -2.10
CA VAL A 61 10.46 -11.09 -1.74
C VAL A 61 9.48 -11.32 -0.60
N GLY A 62 9.12 -10.27 0.14
CA GLY A 62 8.18 -10.39 1.24
C GLY A 62 7.66 -9.06 1.76
N VAL A 63 6.58 -9.17 2.53
CA VAL A 63 6.02 -8.06 3.30
C VAL A 63 5.60 -8.56 4.68
N GLU A 64 6.00 -7.83 5.71
CA GLU A 64 5.64 -8.08 7.10
C GLU A 64 4.84 -6.91 7.65
N THR A 65 3.89 -7.19 8.55
CA THR A 65 3.13 -6.16 9.25
C THR A 65 2.65 -6.67 10.59
N GLY A 66 2.49 -5.78 11.57
CA GLY A 66 1.93 -6.11 12.88
C GLY A 66 0.41 -6.27 12.90
N ILE A 67 -0.30 -5.73 11.89
CA ILE A 67 -1.78 -5.73 11.87
C ILE A 67 -2.38 -7.03 11.32
N ALA A 68 -1.58 -7.89 10.70
CA ALA A 68 -2.00 -9.11 10.04
C ALA A 68 -1.08 -10.27 10.42
N LYS A 69 -1.55 -11.50 10.23
CA LYS A 69 -0.73 -12.70 10.49
C LYS A 69 0.31 -12.92 9.41
N GLU A 70 -0.02 -12.58 8.17
CA GLU A 70 0.86 -12.82 7.03
C GLU A 70 0.63 -11.74 5.96
N GLY A 71 1.70 -11.26 5.35
CA GLY A 71 1.64 -10.40 4.18
C GLY A 71 2.04 -11.19 2.93
N GLN A 72 1.19 -11.16 1.91
CA GLN A 72 1.40 -11.84 0.64
C GLN A 72 1.42 -10.85 -0.51
N ILE A 73 2.11 -11.18 -1.60
CA ILE A 73 2.12 -10.40 -2.83
C ILE A 73 1.27 -11.15 -3.85
N HIS A 74 0.27 -10.50 -4.41
CA HIS A 74 -0.65 -11.08 -5.38
C HIS A 74 -0.57 -10.30 -6.68
N GLU A 75 -0.69 -11.00 -7.80
CA GLU A 75 -0.85 -10.43 -9.13
C GLU A 75 -2.21 -10.79 -9.70
N MET A 76 -2.74 -9.94 -10.57
CA MET A 76 -3.88 -10.28 -11.41
C MET A 76 -3.38 -10.55 -12.82
N ALA A 77 -3.37 -11.82 -13.22
CA ALA A 77 -2.96 -12.25 -14.54
C ALA A 77 -4.17 -12.74 -15.35
N MET A 78 -4.21 -12.40 -16.64
CA MET A 78 -5.19 -12.96 -17.57
C MET A 78 -4.78 -14.40 -17.90
N GLU A 79 -5.61 -15.37 -17.51
CA GLU A 79 -5.44 -16.76 -17.89
C GLU A 79 -6.57 -17.12 -18.86
N GLY A 80 -6.28 -16.93 -20.16
CA GLY A 80 -7.31 -16.92 -21.20
C GLY A 80 -8.16 -15.65 -21.12
N ASP A 81 -9.48 -15.82 -21.08
CA ASP A 81 -10.46 -14.72 -20.94
C ASP A 81 -10.81 -14.37 -19.48
N VAL A 82 -10.15 -15.02 -18.50
CA VAL A 82 -10.46 -14.84 -17.07
C VAL A 82 -9.29 -14.17 -16.36
N MET A 83 -9.58 -13.07 -15.66
CA MET A 83 -8.65 -12.45 -14.74
C MET A 83 -8.54 -13.30 -13.47
N LYS A 84 -7.36 -13.87 -13.22
CA LYS A 84 -7.08 -14.69 -12.03
C LYS A 84 -6.12 -13.97 -11.11
N MET A 85 -6.45 -13.97 -9.82
CA MET A 85 -5.49 -13.61 -8.77
C MET A 85 -4.52 -14.78 -8.56
N ARG A 86 -3.22 -14.50 -8.61
CA ARG A 86 -2.16 -15.47 -8.36
C ARG A 86 -1.23 -14.91 -7.29
N GLN A 87 -0.93 -15.72 -6.28
CA GLN A 87 0.08 -15.38 -5.29
C GLN A 87 1.47 -15.50 -5.92
N LEU A 88 2.30 -14.47 -5.73
CA LEU A 88 3.71 -14.44 -6.13
C LEU A 88 4.57 -14.89 -4.95
N THR A 89 4.82 -16.20 -4.84
CA THR A 89 5.72 -16.78 -3.83
C THR A 89 7.19 -16.44 -4.08
N ASP A 90 7.57 -16.25 -5.34
CA ASP A 90 8.91 -15.82 -5.73
C ASP A 90 9.09 -14.30 -5.62
N GLY A 91 8.10 -13.57 -5.10
CA GLY A 91 8.13 -12.12 -5.00
C GLY A 91 7.91 -11.38 -6.32
N LEU A 92 7.94 -10.04 -6.24
CA LEU A 92 7.72 -9.13 -7.36
C LEU A 92 9.06 -8.60 -7.88
N LEU A 93 9.39 -8.91 -9.14
CA LEU A 93 10.58 -8.38 -9.79
C LEU A 93 10.37 -6.89 -10.15
N ILE A 94 11.37 -6.07 -9.84
CA ILE A 94 11.41 -4.64 -10.13
C ILE A 94 12.69 -4.38 -10.94
N PRO A 95 12.58 -4.39 -12.29
CA PRO A 95 13.74 -4.24 -13.16
C PRO A 95 14.47 -2.91 -12.93
N ALA A 96 15.77 -2.91 -13.19
CA ALA A 96 16.59 -1.70 -13.11
C ALA A 96 16.05 -0.58 -14.01
N GLY A 97 15.86 0.62 -13.45
CA GLY A 97 15.33 1.77 -14.18
C GLY A 97 13.82 1.74 -14.44
N GLU A 98 13.10 0.72 -13.96
CA GLU A 98 11.65 0.59 -14.14
C GLU A 98 10.86 0.88 -12.86
N SER A 99 9.57 1.16 -13.04
CA SER A 99 8.62 1.36 -11.94
C SER A 99 7.51 0.32 -12.01
N VAL A 100 7.23 -0.32 -10.88
CA VAL A 100 6.15 -1.28 -10.72
C VAL A 100 5.09 -0.67 -9.83
N SER A 101 3.90 -0.49 -10.37
CA SER A 101 2.76 0.02 -9.62
C SER A 101 1.92 -1.14 -9.08
N LEU A 102 1.76 -1.16 -7.76
CA LEU A 102 0.84 -2.04 -7.07
C LEU A 102 -0.51 -1.32 -6.98
N ALA A 103 -1.41 -1.66 -7.89
CA ALA A 103 -2.72 -1.04 -8.04
C ALA A 103 -3.83 -2.09 -8.19
N PRO A 104 -5.09 -1.74 -7.88
CA PRO A 104 -6.23 -2.63 -8.11
C PRO A 104 -6.29 -3.06 -9.59
N GLY A 105 -6.35 -4.36 -9.86
CA GLY A 105 -6.32 -4.90 -11.22
C GLY A 105 -4.95 -5.34 -11.73
N GLY A 106 -3.88 -5.11 -10.96
CA GLY A 106 -2.53 -5.59 -11.24
C GLY A 106 -1.90 -6.24 -10.00
N TYR A 107 -0.70 -5.79 -9.64
CA TYR A 107 -0.03 -6.23 -8.42
C TYR A 107 -0.64 -5.58 -7.17
N HIS A 108 -0.73 -6.29 -6.07
CA HIS A 108 -1.18 -5.75 -4.80
C HIS A 108 -0.66 -6.58 -3.63
N LEU A 109 -0.53 -5.95 -2.47
CA LEU A 109 -0.24 -6.64 -1.23
C LEU A 109 -1.56 -7.13 -0.62
N MET A 110 -1.59 -8.39 -0.21
CA MET A 110 -2.71 -8.98 0.51
C MET A 110 -2.27 -9.32 1.93
N PHE A 111 -2.85 -8.63 2.90
CA PHE A 111 -2.63 -8.90 4.32
C PHE A 111 -3.66 -9.91 4.80
N MET A 112 -3.22 -11.12 5.15
CA MET A 112 -4.05 -12.25 5.55
C MET A 112 -4.16 -12.34 7.08
N GLY A 113 -5.38 -12.58 7.56
CA GLY A 113 -5.64 -12.79 8.98
C GLY A 113 -5.42 -11.52 9.78
N LEU A 114 -6.17 -10.46 9.44
CA LEU A 114 -6.13 -9.21 10.19
C LEU A 114 -6.43 -9.43 11.67
N ASN A 115 -5.57 -8.90 12.54
CA ASN A 115 -5.73 -8.90 13.99
C ASN A 115 -6.68 -7.79 14.45
N ALA A 116 -6.77 -6.70 13.67
CA ALA A 116 -7.66 -5.57 13.89
C ALA A 116 -8.20 -5.05 12.57
N ALA A 117 -9.40 -4.45 12.59
CA ALA A 117 -9.94 -3.75 11.43
C ALA A 117 -9.15 -2.45 11.21
N ILE A 118 -8.79 -2.19 9.96
CA ILE A 118 -8.14 -0.94 9.54
C ILE A 118 -9.24 0.10 9.29
N ALA A 119 -9.24 1.19 10.05
CA ALA A 119 -10.15 2.32 9.83
C ALA A 119 -9.55 3.31 8.82
N GLU A 120 -10.39 4.10 8.16
CA GLU A 120 -9.92 5.20 7.32
C GLU A 120 -9.15 6.21 8.17
N GLY A 121 -7.98 6.63 7.69
CA GLY A 121 -7.04 7.50 8.40
C GLY A 121 -6.04 6.76 9.29
N ASP A 122 -6.15 5.43 9.45
CA ASP A 122 -5.16 4.66 10.20
C ASP A 122 -3.83 4.56 9.44
N ALA A 123 -2.73 4.69 10.17
CA ALA A 123 -1.39 4.41 9.68
C ALA A 123 -1.04 2.95 9.98
N VAL A 124 -0.82 2.17 8.93
CA VAL A 124 -0.46 0.75 9.05
C VAL A 124 1.03 0.57 8.77
N PRO A 125 1.86 0.28 9.79
CA PRO A 125 3.28 0.02 9.57
C PRO A 125 3.46 -1.30 8.82
N VAL A 126 4.14 -1.23 7.68
CA VAL A 126 4.51 -2.37 6.85
C VAL A 126 6.01 -2.37 6.60
N THR A 127 6.61 -3.54 6.67
CA THR A 127 8.02 -3.75 6.34
C THR A 127 8.10 -4.52 5.05
N LEU A 128 8.68 -3.90 4.02
CA LEU A 128 8.96 -4.51 2.73
C LEU A 128 10.37 -5.10 2.75
N ILE A 129 10.48 -6.33 2.27
CA ILE A 129 11.75 -7.08 2.23
C ILE A 129 12.16 -7.22 0.77
N PHE A 130 13.21 -6.50 0.39
CA PHE A 130 13.83 -6.61 -0.92
C PHE A 130 15.03 -7.55 -0.87
N GLU A 131 15.25 -8.28 -1.95
CA GLU A 131 16.35 -9.23 -2.09
C GLU A 131 17.71 -8.54 -2.09
N LYS A 132 17.83 -7.37 -2.74
CA LYS A 132 19.10 -6.62 -2.84
C LYS A 132 19.14 -5.36 -1.99
N ALA A 133 18.12 -4.49 -2.08
CA ALA A 133 18.12 -3.23 -1.32
C ALA A 133 18.00 -3.44 0.20
N GLY A 134 17.49 -4.60 0.64
CA GLY A 134 17.28 -4.93 2.05
C GLY A 134 15.86 -4.62 2.51
N THR A 135 15.69 -4.30 3.79
CA THR A 135 14.37 -4.12 4.40
C THR A 135 14.06 -2.66 4.67
N ILE A 136 12.84 -2.23 4.36
CA ILE A 136 12.37 -0.87 4.61
C ILE A 136 11.00 -0.89 5.27
N THR A 137 10.84 -0.11 6.33
CA THR A 137 9.55 0.06 7.01
C THR A 137 8.93 1.38 6.58
N LEU A 138 7.65 1.34 6.21
CA LEU A 138 6.85 2.50 5.85
C LEU A 138 5.43 2.34 6.40
N ASP A 139 4.72 3.46 6.55
CA ASP A 139 3.34 3.46 7.00
C ASP A 139 2.39 3.58 5.80
N LEU A 140 1.51 2.59 5.62
CA LEU A 140 0.41 2.67 4.66
C LEU A 140 -0.74 3.46 5.29
N MET A 141 -1.06 4.59 4.68
CA MET A 141 -2.23 5.36 5.10
C MET A 141 -3.49 4.66 4.60
N ALA A 142 -4.41 4.36 5.50
CA ALA A 142 -5.67 3.73 5.18
C ALA A 142 -6.61 4.77 4.55
N GLY A 143 -6.80 4.69 3.24
CA GLY A 143 -7.87 5.40 2.56
C GLY A 143 -9.22 4.72 2.77
N GLY A 144 -10.30 5.36 2.32
CA GLY A 144 -11.63 4.77 2.37
C GLY A 144 -11.74 3.41 1.67
N THR A 145 -12.83 2.70 1.89
CA THR A 145 -13.04 1.34 1.36
C THR A 145 -12.96 1.25 -0.17
N ALA A 146 -13.21 2.36 -0.86
CA ALA A 146 -13.07 2.52 -2.31
C ALA A 146 -11.80 3.27 -2.75
N ALA A 147 -10.84 3.50 -1.85
CA ALA A 147 -9.62 4.24 -2.17
C ALA A 147 -8.88 3.57 -3.33
N SER A 148 -8.77 4.31 -4.43
CA SER A 148 -7.64 4.28 -5.36
C SER A 148 -6.73 5.45 -4.96
N GLN A 149 -5.43 5.44 -5.32
CA GLN A 149 -4.63 6.67 -5.18
C GLN A 149 -5.45 7.81 -5.78
N ALA A 150 -5.82 8.77 -4.95
CA ALA A 150 -6.45 9.97 -5.43
C ALA A 150 -5.37 10.68 -6.25
N MET A 151 -5.38 10.49 -7.57
CA MET A 151 -4.62 11.36 -8.45
C MET A 151 -5.21 12.74 -8.25
N GLY A 152 -4.53 13.55 -7.43
CA GLY A 152 -4.81 14.97 -7.29
C GLY A 152 -4.83 15.58 -8.69
N HIS A 153 -5.99 16.11 -9.06
CA HIS A 153 -6.19 16.90 -10.27
C HIS A 153 -5.49 18.24 -10.19
#